data_AF-A0A9W6XFQ9-F1
#
_entry.id   AF-A0A9W6XFQ9-F1
#
_cell.length_a   1.000
_cell.length_b   1.000
_cell.length_c   1.000
_cell.angle_alpha   90.00
_cell.angle_beta   90.00
_cell.angle_gamma   90.00
#
_symmetry.space_group_name_H-M   'P 1'
#
loop_
_entity.id
_entity.type
_entity.pdbx_description
1 polymer ?
#
loop_
_entity_poly.entity_id
_entity_poly.type
_entity_poly.pdbx_seq_one_letter_code
_entity_poly.pdbx_strand_id
1 'polypeptide(L)'
;MCIATLDMKMLDISNYVPAGTSYDKYLTTYLGGCKCDDKIRCVCGLGKGLFPYEYITAFNILNQTTIPPKSAFDSKLRGTSITKDDYERVKSVWEYYEMKSIKDLLIWYNNLDVVPFIKAMKAQRKLFKRFDLDMFADGVSLPGLSEGHVSDLLQQSPISG
;
A
#
# COMPACT_ATOMS: atom_id res chain seq x y z
N MET A 1 -13.02 11.57 -3.14
CA MET A 1 -13.08 12.72 -2.20
C MET A 1 -11.70 13.35 -2.12
N CYS A 2 -11.58 14.68 -2.16
CA CYS A 2 -10.31 15.40 -2.05
C CYS A 2 -10.43 16.44 -0.93
N ILE A 3 -9.44 16.52 -0.04
CA ILE A 3 -9.35 17.58 0.97
C ILE A 3 -8.20 18.49 0.52
N ALA A 4 -8.49 19.77 0.30
CA ALA A 4 -7.50 20.73 -0.16
C ALA A 4 -7.42 21.94 0.78
N THR A 5 -6.20 22.32 1.14
CA THR A 5 -5.84 23.61 1.71
C THR A 5 -5.02 24.41 0.68
N LEU A 6 -4.60 25.63 1.02
CA LEU A 6 -3.73 26.44 0.15
C LEU A 6 -2.41 25.72 -0.19
N ASP A 7 -1.87 24.96 0.76
CA ASP A 7 -0.53 24.36 0.66
C ASP A 7 -0.54 22.83 0.50
N MET A 8 -1.70 22.17 0.67
CA MET A 8 -1.77 20.71 0.69
C MET A 8 -3.04 20.18 0.02
N LYS A 9 -2.89 19.13 -0.81
CA LYS A 9 -4.01 18.34 -1.33
C LYS A 9 -3.87 16.89 -0.87
N MET A 10 -4.86 16.40 -0.14
CA MET A 10 -5.03 14.99 0.17
C MET A 10 -5.93 14.34 -0.88
N LEU A 11 -5.35 13.40 -1.61
CA LEU A 11 -6.01 12.67 -2.68
C LEU A 11 -6.32 11.25 -2.23
N ASP A 12 -7.51 10.78 -2.58
CA ASP A 12 -7.92 9.40 -2.36
C ASP A 12 -7.68 8.58 -3.63
N ILE A 13 -6.77 7.60 -3.52
CA ILE A 13 -6.32 6.74 -4.63
C ILE A 13 -7.47 5.93 -5.24
N SER A 14 -8.56 5.69 -4.51
CA SER A 14 -9.73 4.96 -5.02
C SER A 14 -10.37 5.67 -6.22
N ASN A 15 -10.23 7.00 -6.32
CA ASN A 15 -10.72 7.77 -7.47
C ASN A 15 -9.83 7.60 -8.71
N TYR A 16 -8.63 7.06 -8.55
CA TYR A 16 -7.65 6.85 -9.60
C TYR A 16 -7.55 5.38 -10.04
N VAL A 17 -8.45 4.52 -9.55
CA VAL A 17 -8.53 3.11 -9.92
C VAL A 17 -9.97 2.75 -10.30
N PRO A 18 -10.19 1.75 -11.17
CA PRO A 18 -11.54 1.30 -11.47
C PRO A 18 -12.27 0.81 -10.21
N ALA A 19 -13.58 1.09 -10.13
CA ALA A 19 -14.42 0.61 -9.03
C ALA A 19 -14.33 -0.91 -8.87
N GLY A 20 -14.28 -1.38 -7.61
CA GLY A 20 -14.13 -2.80 -7.30
C GLY A 20 -12.70 -3.36 -7.46
N THR A 21 -11.70 -2.51 -7.71
CA THR A 21 -10.30 -2.95 -7.72
C THR A 21 -9.80 -3.16 -6.30
N SER A 22 -9.47 -4.41 -5.93
CA SER A 22 -8.82 -4.71 -4.67
C SER A 22 -7.36 -4.24 -4.67
N TYR A 23 -6.79 -4.04 -3.48
CA TYR A 23 -5.39 -3.68 -3.32
C TYR A 23 -4.45 -4.69 -3.98
N ASP A 24 -4.69 -5.98 -3.78
CA ASP A 24 -3.93 -7.08 -4.41
C ASP A 24 -3.98 -7.02 -5.94
N LYS A 25 -5.17 -6.73 -6.51
CA LYS A 25 -5.36 -6.59 -7.95
C LYS A 25 -4.60 -5.37 -8.47
N TYR A 26 -4.68 -4.25 -7.77
CA TYR A 26 -3.94 -3.03 -8.09
C TYR A 26 -2.42 -3.28 -8.13
N LEU A 27 -1.85 -3.88 -7.07
CA LEU A 27 -0.44 -4.22 -7.05
C LEU A 27 -0.04 -5.17 -8.18
N THR A 28 -0.86 -6.20 -8.43
CA THR A 28 -0.59 -7.18 -9.49
C THR A 28 -0.58 -6.53 -10.88
N THR A 29 -1.52 -5.63 -11.16
CA THR A 29 -1.59 -4.90 -12.44
C THR A 29 -0.33 -4.10 -12.73
N TYR A 30 0.20 -3.38 -11.74
CA TYR A 30 1.32 -2.45 -11.96
C TYR A 30 2.70 -3.06 -11.67
N LEU A 31 2.77 -4.15 -10.90
CA LEU A 31 4.03 -4.79 -10.49
C LEU A 31 4.22 -6.22 -11.04
N GLY A 32 3.22 -6.80 -11.72
CA GLY A 32 3.33 -8.13 -12.33
C GLY A 32 3.20 -9.30 -11.34
N GLY A 33 2.55 -9.06 -10.19
CA GLY A 33 2.37 -10.03 -9.12
C GLY A 33 3.58 -10.14 -8.18
N CYS A 34 3.41 -10.83 -7.06
CA CYS A 34 4.49 -11.06 -6.12
C CYS A 34 5.36 -12.25 -6.52
N LYS A 35 6.67 -12.04 -6.60
CA LYS A 35 7.67 -13.11 -6.66
C LYS A 35 8.69 -12.86 -5.57
N CYS A 36 8.64 -13.67 -4.52
CA CYS A 36 9.61 -13.64 -3.43
C CYS A 36 10.17 -15.04 -3.25
N ASP A 37 11.49 -15.18 -3.38
CA ASP A 37 12.18 -16.44 -3.11
C ASP A 37 12.33 -16.67 -1.60
N ASP A 38 12.30 -15.60 -0.80
CA ASP A 38 12.44 -15.62 0.66
C ASP A 38 11.27 -14.89 1.33
N LYS A 39 10.53 -15.60 2.19
CA LYS A 39 9.39 -15.06 2.95
C LYS A 39 9.82 -14.02 4.00
N ILE A 40 11.07 -14.00 4.47
CA ILE A 40 11.56 -13.05 5.47
C ILE A 40 11.82 -11.68 4.83
N ARG A 41 12.48 -11.68 3.66
CA ARG A 41 12.80 -10.47 2.89
C ARG A 41 11.66 -10.01 1.98
N CYS A 42 10.58 -10.76 1.89
CA CYS A 42 9.48 -10.48 0.98
C CYS A 42 8.76 -9.18 1.35
N VAL A 43 8.85 -8.19 0.46
CA VAL A 43 8.19 -6.87 0.56
C VAL A 43 7.08 -6.67 -0.48
N CYS A 44 6.69 -7.72 -1.19
CA CYS A 44 5.50 -7.65 -2.01
C CYS A 44 4.28 -7.63 -1.06
N GLY A 45 3.34 -6.71 -1.24
CA GLY A 45 2.18 -6.53 -0.35
C GLY A 45 1.20 -7.71 -0.30
N LEU A 46 1.54 -8.85 -0.91
CA LEU A 46 0.78 -10.10 -0.88
C LEU A 46 1.28 -11.06 0.22
N GLY A 47 2.48 -10.83 0.77
CA GLY A 47 3.04 -11.61 1.87
C GLY A 47 2.58 -11.09 3.22
N LYS A 48 1.31 -11.37 3.58
CA LYS A 48 0.64 -10.91 4.82
C LYS A 48 1.61 -10.81 6.01
N GLY A 49 2.03 -9.58 6.34
CA GLY A 49 2.67 -9.30 7.61
C GLY A 49 1.74 -9.71 8.75
N LEU A 50 2.31 -9.98 9.92
CA LEU A 50 1.53 -10.22 11.13
C LEU A 50 1.86 -9.14 12.14
N PHE A 51 0.82 -8.56 12.72
CA PHE A 51 0.97 -7.51 13.73
C PHE A 51 -0.07 -7.72 14.85
N PRO A 52 0.31 -7.61 16.12
CA PRO A 52 -0.56 -7.95 17.25
C PRO A 52 -1.45 -6.74 17.62
N TYR A 53 -2.42 -6.42 16.77
CA TYR A 53 -3.26 -5.21 16.91
C TYR A 53 -3.93 -5.08 18.28
N GLU A 54 -4.53 -6.16 18.77
CA GLU A 54 -5.28 -6.16 20.02
C GLU A 54 -4.39 -6.12 21.27
N TYR A 55 -3.09 -6.38 21.09
CA TYR A 55 -2.10 -6.27 22.15
C TYR A 55 -1.65 -4.82 22.36
N ILE A 56 -1.74 -3.97 21.33
CA ILE A 56 -1.34 -2.57 21.41
C ILE A 56 -2.47 -1.73 22.03
N THR A 57 -2.59 -1.76 23.35
CA THR A 57 -3.59 -0.98 24.10
C THR A 57 -3.11 0.42 24.51
N ALA A 58 -1.80 0.68 24.46
CA ALA A 58 -1.21 1.96 24.80
C ALA A 58 0.13 2.17 24.06
N PHE A 59 0.51 3.44 23.87
CA PHE A 59 1.70 3.80 23.09
C PHE A 59 3.01 3.27 23.69
N ASN A 60 3.11 3.19 25.02
CA ASN A 60 4.28 2.66 25.72
C ASN A 60 4.56 1.18 25.41
N ILE A 61 3.56 0.41 24.97
CA ILE A 61 3.73 -1.00 24.58
C ILE A 61 4.67 -1.11 23.38
N LEU A 62 4.67 -0.13 22.48
CA LEU A 62 5.57 -0.13 21.32
C LEU A 62 7.06 -0.09 21.72
N ASN A 63 7.38 0.35 22.93
CA ASN A 63 8.75 0.41 23.45
C ASN A 63 9.22 -0.92 24.06
N GLN A 64 8.35 -1.92 24.20
CA GLN A 64 8.75 -3.24 24.71
C GLN A 64 9.74 -3.90 23.77
N THR A 65 10.76 -4.52 24.34
CA THR A 65 11.91 -5.09 23.62
C THR A 65 11.81 -6.58 23.37
N THR A 66 10.69 -7.19 23.74
CA THR A 66 10.44 -8.62 23.57
C THR A 66 9.33 -8.84 22.55
N ILE A 67 9.47 -9.91 21.75
CA ILE A 67 8.42 -10.34 20.84
C ILE A 67 7.17 -10.70 21.65
N PRO A 68 5.98 -10.16 21.31
CA PRO A 68 4.74 -10.52 21.97
C PRO A 68 4.46 -12.02 21.88
N PRO A 69 3.80 -12.62 22.88
CA PRO A 69 3.47 -14.04 22.85
C PRO A 69 2.59 -14.36 21.63
N LYS A 70 2.61 -15.60 21.15
CA LYS A 70 1.80 -16.05 20.00
C LYS A 70 0.32 -15.65 20.12
N SER A 71 -0.27 -15.77 21.31
CA SER A 71 -1.67 -15.42 21.57
C SER A 71 -1.98 -13.93 21.36
N ALA A 72 -0.98 -13.05 21.41
CA ALA A 72 -1.14 -11.62 21.15
C ALA A 72 -1.46 -11.31 19.68
N PHE A 73 -1.17 -12.24 18.76
CA PHE A 73 -1.43 -12.10 17.33
C PHE A 73 -2.78 -12.69 16.90
N ASP A 74 -3.51 -13.31 17.82
CA ASP A 74 -4.83 -13.84 17.54
C ASP A 74 -5.82 -12.68 17.32
N SER A 75 -6.76 -12.86 16.38
CA SER A 75 -7.80 -11.88 16.11
C SER A 75 -9.10 -12.31 16.79
N LYS A 76 -9.50 -11.62 17.84
CA LYS A 76 -10.82 -11.79 18.47
C LYS A 76 -11.94 -11.35 17.53
N LEU A 77 -11.69 -10.29 16.74
CA LEU A 77 -12.66 -9.82 15.74
C LEU A 77 -13.03 -10.90 14.73
N ARG A 78 -12.05 -11.70 14.29
CA ARG A 78 -12.26 -12.79 13.32
C ARG A 78 -12.43 -14.17 13.97
N GLY A 79 -12.19 -14.28 15.28
CA GLY A 79 -12.14 -15.56 15.99
C GLY A 79 -11.03 -16.50 15.49
N THR A 80 -9.95 -15.95 14.94
CA THR A 80 -8.87 -16.74 14.31
C THR A 80 -7.58 -16.64 15.11
N SER A 81 -6.95 -17.79 15.38
CA SER A 81 -5.60 -17.85 15.92
C SER A 81 -4.56 -18.01 14.82
N ILE A 82 -3.37 -17.46 15.02
CA ILE A 82 -2.26 -17.64 14.07
C ILE A 82 -1.69 -19.07 14.15
N THR A 83 -1.09 -19.54 13.06
CA THR A 83 -0.43 -20.85 13.05
C THR A 83 0.92 -20.81 13.80
N LYS A 84 1.52 -21.98 14.06
CA LYS A 84 2.88 -22.03 14.62
C LYS A 84 3.88 -21.46 13.62
N ASP A 85 3.78 -21.83 12.35
CA ASP A 85 4.69 -21.40 11.29
C ASP A 85 4.65 -19.89 11.07
N ASP A 86 3.46 -19.28 11.19
CA ASP A 86 3.27 -17.83 11.17
C ASP A 86 4.05 -17.14 12.31
N TYR A 87 4.00 -17.70 13.52
CA TYR A 87 4.73 -17.17 14.66
C TYR A 87 6.24 -17.37 14.52
N GLU A 88 6.69 -18.51 14.00
CA GLU A 88 8.10 -18.75 13.67
C GLU A 88 8.62 -17.77 12.63
N ARG A 89 7.79 -17.39 11.64
CA ARG A 89 8.13 -16.34 10.68
C ARG A 89 8.34 -14.98 11.36
N VAL A 90 7.47 -14.59 12.29
CA VAL A 90 7.61 -13.33 13.03
C VAL A 90 8.93 -13.32 13.82
N LYS A 91 9.28 -14.42 14.48
CA LYS A 91 10.57 -14.55 15.18
C LYS A 91 11.76 -14.42 14.23
N SER A 92 11.70 -15.12 13.09
CA SER A 92 12.75 -15.08 12.08
C SER A 92 12.93 -13.66 11.50
N VAL A 93 11.84 -12.95 11.27
CA VAL A 93 11.86 -11.54 10.83
C VAL A 93 12.44 -10.64 11.91
N TRP A 94 12.02 -10.80 13.16
CA TRP A 94 12.52 -10.01 14.28
C TRP A 94 14.04 -10.14 14.44
N GLU A 95 14.55 -11.37 14.35
CA GLU A 95 15.98 -11.67 14.40
C GLU A 95 16.71 -11.14 13.16
N TYR A 96 16.19 -11.40 11.96
CA TYR A 96 16.83 -11.01 10.70
C TYR A 96 16.98 -9.50 10.53
N TYR A 97 15.98 -8.72 10.93
CA TYR A 97 16.05 -7.24 10.91
C TYR A 97 16.61 -6.65 12.21
N GLU A 98 17.09 -7.49 13.13
CA GLU A 98 17.67 -7.11 14.42
C GLU A 98 16.79 -6.15 15.25
N MET A 99 15.48 -6.36 15.19
CA MET A 99 14.48 -5.50 15.82
C MET A 99 14.74 -5.37 17.33
N LYS A 100 14.66 -4.13 17.85
CA LYS A 100 14.90 -3.84 19.26
C LYS A 100 13.61 -3.66 20.04
N SER A 101 12.51 -3.38 19.35
CA SER A 101 11.23 -3.05 19.96
C SER A 101 10.04 -3.43 19.08
N ILE A 102 8.85 -3.50 19.68
CA ILE A 102 7.59 -3.71 18.94
C ILE A 102 7.37 -2.60 17.91
N LYS A 103 7.88 -1.39 18.16
CA LYS A 103 7.88 -0.29 17.20
C LYS A 103 8.59 -0.65 15.90
N ASP A 104 9.69 -1.39 15.96
CA ASP A 104 10.43 -1.81 14.75
C ASP A 104 9.60 -2.81 13.94
N LEU A 105 8.90 -3.72 14.63
CA LEU A 105 7.95 -4.64 14.00
C LEU A 105 6.78 -3.89 13.35
N LEU A 106 6.25 -2.83 13.98
CA LEU A 106 5.21 -1.98 13.41
C LEU A 106 5.69 -1.26 12.15
N ILE A 107 6.90 -0.70 12.17
CA ILE A 107 7.50 -0.03 11.01
C ILE A 107 7.66 -1.03 9.87
N TRP A 108 8.22 -2.21 10.15
CA TRP A 108 8.36 -3.28 9.15
C TRP A 108 7.02 -3.68 8.57
N TYR A 109 6.01 -3.94 9.41
CA TYR A 109 4.67 -4.32 9.00
C TYR A 109 4.05 -3.27 8.06
N ASN A 110 4.06 -2.00 8.44
CA ASN A 110 3.50 -0.92 7.61
C ASN A 110 4.25 -0.76 6.28
N ASN A 111 5.56 -0.98 6.28
CA ASN A 111 6.36 -0.92 5.05
C ASN A 111 6.01 -2.03 4.06
N LEU A 112 5.49 -3.18 4.51
CA LEU A 112 5.01 -4.23 3.61
C LEU A 112 3.84 -3.75 2.74
N ASP A 113 3.05 -2.79 3.21
CA ASP A 113 1.97 -2.19 2.43
C ASP A 113 2.45 -0.93 1.69
N VAL A 114 3.10 0.00 2.39
CA VAL A 114 3.44 1.31 1.84
C VAL A 114 4.46 1.23 0.69
N VAL A 115 5.49 0.38 0.81
CA VAL A 115 6.54 0.28 -0.21
C VAL A 115 6.00 -0.21 -1.55
N PRO A 116 5.29 -1.36 -1.64
CA PRO A 116 4.73 -1.81 -2.91
C PRO A 116 3.65 -0.86 -3.43
N PHE A 117 2.85 -0.24 -2.55
CA PHE A 117 1.88 0.76 -2.95
C PHE A 117 2.55 1.94 -3.69
N ILE A 118 3.60 2.53 -3.12
CA ILE A 118 4.34 3.63 -3.76
C ILE A 118 4.96 3.19 -5.09
N LYS A 119 5.47 1.96 -5.18
CA LYS A 119 6.02 1.41 -6.44
C LYS A 119 4.93 1.30 -7.52
N ALA A 120 3.77 0.73 -7.18
CA ALA A 120 2.64 0.62 -8.10
C ALA A 120 2.13 2.00 -8.54
N MET A 121 2.01 2.93 -7.59
CA MET A 121 1.60 4.32 -7.83
C MET A 121 2.57 5.05 -8.78
N LYS A 122 3.89 4.88 -8.60
CA LYS A 122 4.89 5.44 -9.51
C LYS A 122 4.79 4.84 -10.92
N ALA A 123 4.55 3.53 -11.02
CA ALA A 123 4.35 2.86 -12.31
C ALA A 123 3.08 3.36 -13.02
N GLN A 124 1.98 3.53 -12.28
CA GLN A 124 0.75 4.14 -12.79
C GLN A 124 1.00 5.57 -13.27
N ARG A 125 1.65 6.43 -12.48
CA ARG A 125 1.97 7.81 -12.90
C ARG A 125 2.82 7.82 -14.17
N LYS A 126 3.79 6.91 -14.29
CA LYS A 126 4.61 6.78 -15.50
C LYS A 126 3.80 6.38 -16.74
N LEU A 127 2.71 5.61 -16.57
CA LEU A 127 1.79 5.30 -17.67
C LEU A 127 1.06 6.56 -18.15
N PHE A 128 0.51 7.35 -17.25
CA PHE A 128 -0.21 8.60 -17.60
C PHE A 128 0.69 9.66 -18.22
N LYS A 129 1.96 9.74 -17.77
CA LYS A 129 2.95 10.61 -18.39
C LYS A 129 3.22 10.33 -19.87
N ARG A 130 2.86 9.15 -20.40
CA ARG A 130 2.95 8.86 -21.85
C ARG A 130 1.91 9.63 -22.67
N PHE A 131 0.86 10.11 -22.02
CA PHE A 131 -0.19 10.95 -22.60
C PHE A 131 0.00 12.43 -22.26
N ASP A 132 1.20 12.81 -21.78
CA ASP A 132 1.54 14.15 -21.27
C ASP A 132 0.67 14.61 -20.08
N LEU A 133 0.16 13.65 -19.29
CA LEU A 133 -0.64 13.90 -18.10
C LEU A 133 0.12 13.52 -16.82
N ASP A 134 0.10 14.40 -15.83
CA ASP A 134 0.39 14.10 -14.45
C ASP A 134 -0.88 13.76 -13.68
N MET A 135 -1.09 12.46 -13.47
CA MET A 135 -2.31 11.92 -12.88
C MET A 135 -2.73 12.56 -11.54
N PHE A 136 -1.81 13.15 -10.77
CA PHE A 136 -2.12 13.73 -9.46
C PHE A 136 -2.22 15.26 -9.48
N ALA A 137 -1.78 15.91 -10.56
CA ALA A 137 -1.82 17.36 -10.71
C ALA A 137 -2.97 17.79 -11.63
N ASP A 138 -3.21 17.01 -12.70
CA ASP A 138 -4.07 17.43 -13.82
C ASP A 138 -5.53 16.99 -13.66
N GLY A 139 -5.82 16.13 -12.69
CA GLY A 139 -7.18 15.67 -12.41
C GLY A 139 -7.31 15.11 -11.00
N VAL A 140 -8.54 15.13 -10.48
CA VAL A 140 -8.88 14.60 -9.14
C VAL A 140 -9.43 13.16 -9.18
N SER A 141 -9.59 12.59 -10.38
CA SER A 141 -10.13 11.25 -10.64
C SER A 141 -9.74 10.74 -12.04
N LEU A 142 -9.84 9.42 -12.28
CA LEU A 142 -9.63 8.83 -13.61
C LEU A 142 -10.55 9.44 -14.68
N PRO A 143 -11.88 9.58 -14.47
CA PRO A 143 -12.74 10.23 -15.45
C PRO A 143 -12.31 11.67 -15.76
N GLY A 144 -11.94 12.45 -14.74
CA GLY A 144 -11.47 13.83 -14.92
C GLY A 144 -10.19 13.92 -15.76
N LEU A 145 -9.27 12.97 -15.59
CA LEU A 145 -8.07 12.88 -16.43
C LEU A 145 -8.40 12.55 -17.89
N SER A 146 -9.36 11.63 -18.10
CA SER A 146 -9.78 11.28 -19.47
C SER A 146 -10.54 12.39 -20.17
N GLU A 147 -11.40 13.13 -19.47
CA GLU A 147 -12.16 14.25 -20.04
C GLU A 147 -11.24 15.39 -20.47
N GLY A 148 -10.25 15.76 -19.64
CA GLY A 148 -9.26 16.79 -19.99
C GLY A 148 -8.50 16.42 -21.27
N HIS A 149 -7.94 15.20 -21.31
CA HIS A 149 -7.16 14.74 -22.45
C HIS A 149 -7.98 14.63 -23.76
N VAL A 150 -9.21 14.13 -23.68
CA VAL A 150 -10.10 14.04 -24.84
C VAL A 150 -10.48 15.44 -25.34
N SER A 151 -10.70 16.39 -24.44
CA SER A 151 -10.97 17.79 -24.81
C SER A 151 -9.80 18.41 -25.56
N ASP A 152 -8.56 18.21 -25.08
CA ASP A 152 -7.35 18.72 -25.72
C ASP A 152 -7.12 18.12 -27.12
N LEU A 153 -7.33 16.81 -27.28
CA LEU A 153 -7.23 16.15 -28.59
C LEU A 153 -8.29 16.63 -29.58
N LEU A 154 -9.51 16.91 -29.11
CA LEU A 154 -10.58 17.45 -29.94
C LEU A 154 -10.31 18.90 -30.37
N GLN A 155 -9.67 19.71 -29.52
CA GLN A 155 -9.28 21.09 -29.86
C GLN A 155 -8.07 21.14 -30.82
N GLN A 156 -7.21 20.13 -30.82
CA GLN A 156 -6.04 20.04 -31.72
C GLN A 156 -6.35 19.41 -33.08
N SER A 157 -7.56 18.87 -33.29
CA SER A 157 -7.98 18.34 -34.58
C SER A 157 -8.32 19.51 -35.52
N PRO A 158 -7.56 19.75 -36.62
CA PRO A 158 -7.92 20.78 -37.57
C PRO A 158 -9.23 20.37 -38.22
N ILE A 159 -10.23 21.26 -38.16
CA ILE A 159 -11.40 21.14 -39.02
C ILE A 159 -10.90 21.37 -40.45
N SER A 160 -10.54 20.31 -41.15
CA SER A 160 -10.31 20.34 -42.58
C SER A 160 -11.66 20.52 -43.26
N GLY A 161 -12.05 21.79 -43.44
CA GLY A 161 -13.14 22.21 -44.32
C GLY A 161 -12.72 22.26 -45.78
#